data_AF-A0AAV3UNL0-F1
#
_entry.id   AF-A0AAV3UNL0-F1
#
_cell.length_a   1.000
_cell.length_b   1.000
_cell.length_c   1.000
_cell.angle_alpha   90.00
_cell.angle_beta   90.00
_cell.angle_gamma   90.00
#
_symmetry.space_group_name_H-M   'P 1'
#
loop_
_entity.id
_entity.type
_entity.pdbx_description
1 polymer ?
#
loop_
_entity_poly.entity_id
_entity_poly.type
_entity_poly.pdbx_seq_one_letter_code
_entity_poly.pdbx_strand_id
1 'polypeptide(L)'
;MVVIELEESIFVEMTTGDSKPCNYTIMHDGEQVAQYETSADPRTAGGRVGLRNIVCRHVSDVDKNAIDERLSIEISQNAEALSNEFGSR
;
A
#
# COMPACT_ATOMS: atom_id res chain seq x y z
N MET A 1 -4.54 2.89 10.49
CA MET A 1 -3.57 3.41 9.51
C MET A 1 -2.28 2.61 9.59
N VAL A 2 -1.88 1.96 8.50
CA VAL A 2 -0.65 1.17 8.35
C VAL A 2 0.31 1.93 7.45
N VAL A 3 1.57 2.07 7.84
CA VAL A 3 2.61 2.68 6.99
C VAL A 3 3.55 1.58 6.53
N ILE A 4 3.72 1.45 5.21
CA ILE A 4 4.61 0.49 4.59
C ILE A 4 5.79 1.25 3.99
N GLU A 5 7.00 0.89 4.42
CA GLU A 5 8.24 1.36 3.82
C GLU A 5 8.62 0.43 2.66
N LEU A 6 8.73 0.99 1.46
CA LEU A 6 9.07 0.22 0.26
C LEU A 6 10.57 0.29 -0.04
N GLU A 7 11.13 1.49 0.03
CA GLU A 7 12.55 1.80 -0.11
C GLU A 7 12.90 2.96 0.85
N GLU A 8 14.18 3.31 1.00
CA GLU A 8 14.65 4.35 1.95
C GLU A 8 13.92 5.69 1.82
N SER A 9 13.40 6.02 0.63
CA SER A 9 12.66 7.26 0.34
C SER A 9 11.18 7.07 0.04
N ILE A 10 10.64 5.85 -0.04
CA ILE A 10 9.28 5.57 -0.52
C ILE A 10 8.44 4.95 0.58
N PHE A 11 7.34 5.62 0.92
CA PHE A 11 6.36 5.13 1.89
C PHE A 11 4.97 5.08 1.27
N VAL A 12 4.19 4.09 1.69
CA VAL A 12 2.77 4.04 1.42
C VAL A 12 2.04 4.07 2.75
N GLU A 13 1.34 5.16 3.02
CA GLU A 13 0.38 5.21 4.11
C GLU A 13 -0.94 4.62 3.61
N MET A 14 -1.43 3.63 4.34
CA MET A 14 -2.63 2.89 3.99
C MET A 14 -3.64 3.08 5.10
N THR A 15 -4.81 3.61 4.75
CA THR A 15 -5.98 3.58 5.62
C THR A 15 -6.98 2.63 5.01
N THR A 16 -7.12 1.45 5.62
CA THR A 16 -8.09 0.44 5.21
C THR A 16 -9.31 0.57 6.12
N GLY A 17 -10.41 1.16 5.64
CA GLY A 17 -11.62 1.27 6.47
C GLY A 17 -12.44 -0.03 6.54
N ASP A 18 -13.35 -0.10 7.53
CA ASP A 18 -14.27 -1.23 7.82
C ASP A 18 -15.08 -1.72 6.59
N SER A 19 -15.26 -0.83 5.63
CA SER A 19 -15.82 -1.13 4.32
C SER A 19 -15.04 -0.31 3.31
N LYS A 20 -14.77 -0.92 2.15
CA LYS A 20 -14.16 -0.24 1.00
C LYS A 20 -14.72 1.18 0.87
N PRO A 21 -13.87 2.18 0.60
CA PRO A 21 -12.59 2.03 -0.06
C PRO A 21 -11.34 2.08 0.84
N CYS A 22 -10.26 1.42 0.39
CA CYS A 22 -8.90 1.59 0.89
C CYS A 22 -8.32 2.90 0.35
N ASN A 23 -7.67 3.67 1.20
CA ASN A 23 -6.95 4.88 0.83
C ASN A 23 -5.45 4.65 0.91
N TYR A 24 -4.73 4.99 -0.16
CA TYR A 24 -3.28 4.95 -0.25
C TYR A 24 -2.74 6.35 -0.44
N THR A 25 -1.85 6.79 0.44
CA THR A 25 -1.04 7.99 0.26
C THR A 25 0.37 7.53 -0.07
N ILE A 26 0.87 7.90 -1.24
CA ILE A 26 2.24 7.59 -1.66
C ILE A 26 3.10 8.80 -1.29
N MET A 27 4.11 8.54 -0.48
CA MET A 27 5.13 9.51 -0.08
C MET A 27 6.44 9.14 -0.76
N HIS A 28 7.13 10.14 -1.32
CA HIS A 28 8.47 10.00 -1.85
C HIS A 28 9.31 11.19 -1.40
N ASP A 29 10.50 10.93 -0.84
CA ASP A 29 11.39 11.97 -0.29
C ASP A 29 10.70 12.91 0.73
N GLY A 30 9.74 12.36 1.49
CA GLY A 30 8.97 13.11 2.48
C GLY A 30 7.83 13.96 1.92
N GLU A 31 7.62 13.96 0.59
CA GLU A 31 6.53 14.66 -0.06
C GLU A 31 5.42 13.70 -0.48
N GLN A 32 4.16 14.13 -0.34
CA GLN A 32 3.03 13.40 -0.89
C GLN A 32 3.03 13.56 -2.41
N VAL A 33 3.29 12.46 -3.14
CA VAL A 33 3.28 12.47 -4.61
C VAL A 33 1.93 12.04 -5.19
N ALA A 34 1.16 11.23 -4.46
CA ALA A 34 -0.17 10.84 -4.90
C ALA A 34 -1.07 10.35 -3.76
N GLN A 35 -2.39 10.41 -4.00
CA GLN A 35 -3.41 9.80 -3.16
C GLN A 35 -4.39 9.00 -4.03
N TYR A 36 -4.74 7.80 -3.58
CA TYR A 36 -5.64 6.89 -4.29
C TYR A 36 -6.69 6.31 -3.37
N GLU A 37 -7.92 6.32 -3.86
CA GLU A 37 -9.03 5.60 -3.26
C GLU A 37 -9.34 4.36 -4.12
N THR A 38 -9.42 3.17 -3.52
CA THR A 38 -9.71 1.94 -4.25
C THR A 38 -10.56 0.95 -3.47
N SER A 39 -11.44 0.25 -4.16
CA SER A 39 -12.16 -0.90 -3.61
C SER A 39 -11.33 -2.19 -3.65
N ALA A 40 -10.12 -2.17 -4.20
CA ALA A 40 -9.26 -3.35 -4.33
C ALA A 40 -8.50 -3.59 -3.03
N ASP A 41 -8.71 -4.77 -2.43
CA ASP A 41 -8.06 -5.15 -1.18
C ASP A 41 -6.57 -5.50 -1.43
N PRO A 42 -5.62 -4.78 -0.80
CA PRO A 42 -4.19 -4.96 -1.02
C PRO A 42 -3.68 -6.34 -0.58
N ARG A 43 -4.42 -7.07 0.27
CA ARG A 43 -4.10 -8.45 0.67
C ARG A 43 -4.30 -9.45 -0.46
N THR A 44 -5.15 -9.11 -1.43
CA THR A 44 -5.36 -9.95 -2.62
C THR A 44 -4.26 -9.73 -3.64
N ALA A 45 -3.95 -10.76 -4.45
CA ALA A 45 -2.96 -10.64 -5.52
C ALA A 45 -3.29 -9.48 -6.49
N GLY A 46 -4.57 -9.31 -6.84
CA GLY A 46 -5.03 -8.24 -7.72
C GLY A 46 -4.88 -6.85 -7.12
N GLY A 47 -5.25 -6.68 -5.83
CA GLY A 47 -5.09 -5.40 -5.14
C GLY A 47 -3.63 -5.02 -4.92
N ARG A 48 -2.77 -5.99 -4.56
CA ARG A 48 -1.32 -5.77 -4.44
C ARG A 48 -0.69 -5.34 -5.76
N VAL A 49 -1.02 -6.03 -6.85
CA VAL A 49 -0.56 -5.65 -8.20
C VAL A 49 -1.03 -4.25 -8.58
N GLY A 50 -2.27 -3.89 -8.21
CA GLY A 50 -2.82 -2.56 -8.39
C GLY A 50 -2.02 -1.49 -7.64
N LEU A 51 -1.75 -1.71 -6.36
CA LEU A 51 -0.95 -0.81 -5.53
C LEU A 51 0.47 -0.64 -6.06
N ARG A 52 1.16 -1.73 -6.41
CA ARG A 52 2.48 -1.66 -7.05
C ARG A 52 2.46 -0.80 -8.30
N ASN A 53 1.49 -1.00 -9.19
CA ASN A 53 1.40 -0.22 -10.43
C ASN A 53 1.11 1.26 -10.17
N ILE A 54 0.40 1.57 -9.08
CA ILE A 54 0.16 2.94 -8.62
C ILE A 54 1.46 3.57 -8.13
N VAL A 55 2.26 2.87 -7.31
CA VAL A 55 3.58 3.34 -6.84
C VAL A 55 4.52 3.58 -8.01
N CYS A 56 4.72 2.58 -8.88
CA CYS A 56 5.61 2.68 -10.04
C CYS A 56 5.18 3.71 -11.10
N ARG A 57 3.97 4.28 -10.99
CA ARG A 57 3.51 5.36 -11.87
C ARG A 57 3.99 6.73 -11.39
N HIS A 58 4.13 6.91 -10.07
CA HIS A 58 4.43 8.21 -9.46
C HIS A 58 5.86 8.33 -8.99
N VAL A 59 6.52 7.20 -8.72
CA VAL A 59 7.94 7.16 -8.43
C VAL A 59 8.65 6.55 -9.64
N SER A 60 9.55 7.31 -10.25
CA SER A 60 10.38 6.84 -11.37
C SER A 60 11.56 6.03 -10.84
N ASP A 61 12.17 5.20 -11.70
CA ASP A 61 13.39 4.44 -11.39
C ASP A 61 13.30 3.43 -10.23
N VAL A 62 12.09 3.06 -9.81
CA VAL A 62 11.85 1.99 -8.83
C VAL A 62 11.93 0.60 -9.46
N ASP A 63 12.57 -0.33 -8.75
CA ASP A 63 12.53 -1.74 -9.14
C ASP A 63 11.15 -2.31 -8.81
N LYS A 64 10.33 -2.47 -9.85
CA LYS A 64 8.99 -3.01 -9.76
C LYS A 64 8.92 -4.37 -9.05
N ASN A 65 9.92 -5.23 -9.18
CA ASN A 65 9.95 -6.53 -8.52
C ASN A 65 10.25 -6.38 -7.03
N ALA A 66 11.20 -5.51 -6.68
CA ALA A 66 11.51 -5.19 -5.28
C ALA A 66 10.28 -4.60 -4.57
N ILE A 67 9.55 -3.69 -5.23
CA ILE A 67 8.30 -3.13 -4.70
C ILE A 67 7.24 -4.22 -4.50
N ASP A 68 7.07 -5.14 -5.46
CA ASP A 68 6.08 -6.23 -5.34
C ASP A 68 6.40 -7.17 -4.17
N GLU A 69 7.66 -7.55 -4.03
CA GLU A 69 8.15 -8.39 -2.95
C GLU A 69 7.98 -7.72 -1.59
N ARG A 70 8.39 -6.45 -1.48
CA ARG A 70 8.27 -5.68 -0.25
C ARG A 70 6.82 -5.49 0.16
N LEU A 71 5.93 -5.11 -0.77
CA LEU A 71 4.50 -5.06 -0.52
C LEU A 71 3.96 -6.41 -0.03
N SER A 72 4.40 -7.52 -0.61
CA SER A 72 3.96 -8.86 -0.19
C SER A 72 4.38 -9.17 1.25
N ILE A 73 5.62 -8.84 1.63
CA ILE A 73 6.15 -9.06 2.98
C ILE A 73 5.40 -8.18 3.99
N GLU A 74 5.37 -6.87 3.73
CA GLU A 74 4.85 -5.87 4.67
C GLU A 74 3.34 -6.01 4.88
N ILE A 75 2.56 -6.28 3.82
CA ILE A 75 1.13 -6.55 3.93
C ILE A 75 0.87 -7.83 4.73
N SER A 76 1.72 -8.85 4.59
CA SER A 76 1.59 -10.10 5.34
C SER A 76 1.93 -9.89 6.82
N GLN A 77 2.97 -9.12 7.13
CA GLN A 77 3.37 -8.80 8.51
C GLN A 77 2.34 -7.91 9.20
N ASN A 78 1.76 -6.96 8.47
CA ASN A 78 0.71 -6.07 8.96
C ASN A 78 -0.69 -6.66 8.74
N ALA A 79 -0.82 -7.95 8.41
CA ALA A 79 -2.11 -8.55 8.08
C ALA A 79 -3.13 -8.42 9.21
N GLU A 80 -2.71 -8.51 10.48
CA GLU A 80 -3.59 -8.29 11.63
C GLU A 80 -3.99 -6.83 11.79
N ALA A 81 -3.07 -5.87 11.65
CA ALA A 81 -3.38 -4.44 11.73
C ALA A 81 -4.34 -4.02 10.60
N LEU A 82 -4.08 -4.53 9.39
CA LEU A 82 -4.97 -4.36 8.24
C LEU A 82 -6.33 -5.02 8.53
N SER A 83 -6.36 -6.23 9.11
CA SER A 83 -7.61 -6.96 9.41
C SER A 83 -8.42 -6.39 10.59
N ASN A 84 -7.77 -5.79 11.58
CA ASN A 84 -8.41 -5.17 12.74
C ASN A 84 -9.10 -3.84 12.36
N GLU A 85 -8.67 -3.18 11.27
CA GLU A 85 -9.43 -2.10 10.65
C GLU A 85 -10.53 -2.59 9.68
N PHE A 86 -10.72 -3.90 9.53
CA PHE A 86 -11.85 -4.51 8.80
C PHE A 86 -12.93 -5.09 9.74
N GLY A 87 -12.83 -4.82 11.05
CA GLY A 87 -13.82 -5.20 12.05
C GLY A 87 -13.82 -6.68 12.43
N SER A 88 -13.74 -6.95 13.74
CA SER A 88 -14.35 -8.13 14.33
C SER A 88 -15.84 -7.86 14.52
N ARG A 89 -16.69 -8.50 13.74
CA ARG A 89 -18.09 -8.73 14.09
C ARG A 89 -18.48 -10.16 13.79
#